data_AF-A0A6V8DRE7-F1
#
_entry.id   AF-A0A6V8DRE7-F1
#
_cell.length_a   1.000
_cell.length_b   1.000
_cell.length_c   1.000
_cell.angle_alpha   90.00
_cell.angle_beta   90.00
_cell.angle_gamma   90.00
#
_symmetry.space_group_name_H-M   'P 1'
#
loop_
_entity.id
_entity.type
_entity.pdbx_description
1 polymer ?
#
loop_
_entity_poly.entity_id
_entity_poly.type
_entity_poly.pdbx_seq_one_letter_code
_entity_poly.pdbx_strand_id
1 'polypeptide(L)'
;SQMLTARKAGTQQRVIIVNAEKAIVSGPKKRVFGKYRAKYELNHARKGPFFPRMPDQIFKRTVRGMLPYQKNSSGRNSLRDLRVMIGTPSNLSGDELPDGHQWGDLSAIEKPLPLKFVRLGDISEALGIDSTRWSAE
;
A
#
# COMPACT_ATOMS: atom_id res chain seq x y z
N SER A 1 -13.77 -6.33 4.36
CA SER A 1 -12.97 -6.49 3.13
C SER A 1 -13.21 -7.87 2.56
N GLN A 2 -13.31 -8.01 1.25
CA GLN A 2 -13.65 -9.29 0.60
C GLN A 2 -12.65 -10.41 0.96
N MET A 3 -11.34 -10.09 1.00
CA MET A 3 -10.30 -11.03 1.43
C MET A 3 -10.51 -11.59 2.84
N LEU A 4 -10.91 -10.74 3.80
CA LEU A 4 -11.18 -11.20 5.17
C LEU A 4 -12.39 -12.11 5.23
N THR A 5 -13.43 -11.80 4.45
CA THR A 5 -14.62 -12.64 4.34
C THR A 5 -14.26 -13.99 3.71
N ALA A 6 -13.50 -14.01 2.61
CA ALA A 6 -13.01 -15.23 1.98
C ALA A 6 -12.24 -16.11 2.98
N ARG A 7 -11.28 -15.53 3.73
CA ARG A 7 -10.52 -16.25 4.75
C ARG A 7 -11.35 -16.75 5.93
N LYS A 8 -12.46 -16.09 6.27
CA LYS A 8 -13.41 -16.58 7.27
C LYS A 8 -14.27 -17.74 6.73
N ALA A 9 -14.59 -17.72 5.45
CA ALA A 9 -15.34 -18.76 4.75
C ALA A 9 -14.46 -19.96 4.34
N GLY A 10 -13.14 -19.93 4.61
CA GLY A 10 -12.20 -20.99 4.24
C GLY A 10 -11.62 -20.88 2.83
N THR A 11 -12.03 -19.89 2.05
CA THR A 11 -11.50 -19.64 0.69
C THR A 11 -10.36 -18.62 0.70
N GLN A 12 -9.63 -18.52 -0.41
CA GLN A 12 -8.55 -17.55 -0.60
C GLN A 12 -8.92 -16.58 -1.72
N GLN A 13 -8.75 -15.28 -1.49
CA GLN A 13 -8.86 -14.25 -2.51
C GLN A 13 -7.56 -13.45 -2.54
N ARG A 14 -6.77 -13.61 -3.62
CA ARG A 14 -5.48 -12.94 -3.80
C ARG A 14 -5.70 -11.60 -4.49
N VAL A 15 -5.00 -10.58 -4.00
CA VAL A 15 -5.08 -9.22 -4.55
C VAL A 15 -3.68 -8.69 -4.76
N ILE A 16 -3.43 -8.17 -5.96
CA ILE A 16 -2.16 -7.53 -6.32
C ILE A 16 -2.47 -6.05 -6.58
N ILE A 17 -1.79 -5.17 -5.85
CA ILE A 17 -1.81 -3.73 -6.07
C ILE A 17 -0.49 -3.33 -6.71
N VAL A 18 -0.55 -2.75 -7.89
CA VAL A 18 0.58 -2.18 -8.63
C VAL A 18 0.64 -0.66 -8.47
N ASN A 19 1.75 -0.05 -8.83
CA ASN A 19 1.96 1.41 -8.79
C ASN A 19 1.70 2.04 -7.41
N ALA A 20 2.12 1.37 -6.33
CA ALA A 20 1.86 1.85 -4.97
C ALA A 20 2.49 3.23 -4.68
N GLU A 21 3.56 3.61 -5.38
CA GLU A 21 4.19 4.93 -5.34
C GLU A 21 3.28 6.05 -5.85
N LYS A 22 2.38 5.76 -6.79
CA LYS A 22 1.42 6.71 -7.36
C LYS A 22 0.19 6.91 -6.45
N ALA A 23 0.05 6.14 -5.38
CA ALA A 23 -1.05 6.28 -4.43
C ALA A 23 -1.09 7.66 -3.76
N ILE A 24 -2.29 8.20 -3.56
CA ILE A 24 -2.51 9.59 -3.16
C ILE A 24 -2.90 9.70 -1.69
N VAL A 25 -2.28 10.65 -0.99
CA VAL A 25 -2.70 11.08 0.36
C VAL A 25 -3.18 12.52 0.29
N SER A 26 -4.45 12.74 0.61
CA SER A 26 -5.07 14.07 0.64
C SER A 26 -4.53 14.93 1.79
N GLY A 27 -4.20 16.19 1.49
CA GLY A 27 -3.85 17.20 2.48
C GLY A 27 -2.61 18.04 2.09
N PRO A 28 -2.32 19.12 2.85
CA PRO A 28 -1.16 19.95 2.59
C PRO A 28 0.16 19.20 2.81
N LYS A 29 1.13 19.39 1.90
CA LYS A 29 2.45 18.74 1.89
C LYS A 29 3.14 18.74 3.25
N LYS A 30 3.27 19.93 3.89
CA LYS A 30 3.90 20.09 5.21
C LYS A 30 3.26 19.21 6.30
N ARG A 31 1.92 19.12 6.32
CA ARG A 31 1.17 18.33 7.31
C ARG A 31 1.34 16.84 7.07
N VAL A 32 1.23 16.41 5.81
CA VAL A 32 1.38 14.99 5.44
C VAL A 32 2.79 14.53 5.77
N PHE A 33 3.82 15.23 5.30
CA PHE A 33 5.21 14.88 5.59
C PHE A 33 5.53 14.88 7.09
N GLY A 34 5.11 15.90 7.83
CA GLY A 34 5.30 15.94 9.29
C GLY A 34 4.67 14.73 9.99
N LYS A 35 3.48 14.30 9.57
CA LYS A 35 2.80 13.13 10.13
C LYS A 35 3.55 11.81 9.87
N TYR A 36 4.04 11.60 8.66
CA TYR A 36 4.80 10.38 8.32
C TYR A 36 6.19 10.38 8.94
N ARG A 37 6.85 11.54 8.98
CA ARG A 37 8.14 11.73 9.67
C ARG A 37 8.03 11.44 11.17
N ALA A 38 7.04 11.99 11.85
CA ALA A 38 6.82 11.71 13.27
C ALA A 38 6.58 10.20 13.56
N LYS A 39 5.85 9.51 12.67
CA LYS A 39 5.68 8.05 12.78
C LYS A 39 6.99 7.29 12.61
N TYR A 40 7.84 7.76 11.70
CA TYR A 40 9.14 7.15 11.43
C TYR A 40 10.14 7.42 12.56
N GLU A 41 10.15 8.62 13.14
CA GLU A 41 11.04 9.01 14.24
C GLU A 41 10.76 8.23 15.54
N LEU A 42 9.53 7.72 15.73
CA LEU A 42 9.18 6.81 16.83
C LEU A 42 9.84 5.42 16.72
N ASN A 43 10.52 5.12 15.60
CA ASN A 43 11.21 3.85 15.41
C ASN A 43 12.39 3.73 16.36
N HIS A 44 12.52 2.56 16.99
CA HIS A 44 13.65 2.24 17.85
C HIS A 44 14.44 1.07 17.26
N ALA A 45 15.78 1.18 17.24
CA ALA A 45 16.67 0.27 16.53
C ALA A 45 16.55 -1.21 16.95
N ARG A 46 16.41 -1.48 18.26
CA ARG A 46 16.32 -2.86 18.79
C ARG A 46 14.89 -3.36 19.03
N LYS A 47 14.01 -2.53 19.60
CA LYS A 47 12.63 -2.88 19.95
C LYS A 47 11.76 -1.64 19.83
N GLY A 48 10.67 -1.72 19.10
CA GLY A 48 9.72 -0.61 19.03
C GLY A 48 8.75 -0.77 17.89
N PRO A 49 7.81 0.19 17.72
CA PRO A 49 7.04 0.27 16.51
C PRO A 49 8.01 0.42 15.32
N PHE A 50 7.91 -0.46 14.34
CA PHE A 50 8.62 -0.32 13.07
C PHE A 50 7.66 0.29 12.03
N PHE A 51 7.99 1.49 11.58
CA PHE A 51 7.33 2.17 10.49
C PHE A 51 8.23 2.11 9.24
N PRO A 52 7.74 1.51 8.14
CA PRO A 52 8.53 1.36 6.92
C PRO A 52 8.68 2.69 6.18
N ARG A 53 9.72 2.77 5.33
CA ARG A 53 9.97 3.93 4.47
C ARG A 53 9.52 3.72 3.03
N MET A 54 9.54 2.48 2.53
CA MET A 54 9.17 2.15 1.14
C MET A 54 7.66 2.29 0.89
N PRO A 55 7.23 2.74 -0.30
CA PRO A 55 5.82 3.07 -0.53
C PRO A 55 4.91 1.84 -0.48
N ASP A 56 5.30 0.72 -1.11
CA ASP A 56 4.59 -0.56 -1.04
C ASP A 56 4.38 -1.03 0.42
N GLN A 57 5.41 -0.88 1.25
CA GLN A 57 5.38 -1.27 2.66
C GLN A 57 4.52 -0.32 3.49
N ILE A 58 4.54 0.99 3.22
CA ILE A 58 3.67 1.98 3.86
C ILE A 58 2.21 1.65 3.55
N PHE A 59 1.91 1.33 2.28
CA PHE A 59 0.58 0.94 1.85
C PHE A 59 0.14 -0.36 2.54
N LYS A 60 0.99 -1.39 2.52
CA LYS A 60 0.72 -2.68 3.18
C LYS A 60 0.56 -2.53 4.71
N ARG A 61 1.33 -1.63 5.35
CA ARG A 61 1.20 -1.27 6.77
C ARG A 61 -0.15 -0.61 7.07
N THR A 62 -0.67 0.18 6.14
CA THR A 62 -1.97 0.84 6.23
C THR A 62 -3.10 -0.18 6.14
N VAL A 63 -3.07 -1.07 5.13
CA VAL A 63 -4.05 -2.16 5.01
C VAL A 63 -4.01 -3.08 6.24
N ARG A 64 -2.82 -3.40 6.75
CA ARG A 64 -2.68 -4.17 8.01
C ARG A 64 -3.43 -3.52 9.18
N GLY A 65 -3.40 -2.19 9.28
CA GLY A 65 -4.10 -1.45 10.34
C GLY A 65 -5.63 -1.50 10.24
N MET A 66 -6.16 -1.81 9.05
CA MET A 66 -7.60 -1.95 8.80
C MET A 66 -8.11 -3.39 9.01
N LEU A 67 -7.21 -4.34 9.30
CA LEU A 67 -7.54 -5.75 9.49
C LEU A 67 -7.36 -6.16 10.96
N PRO A 68 -8.07 -7.20 11.44
CA PRO A 68 -7.89 -7.78 12.77
C PRO A 68 -6.59 -8.62 12.87
N TYR A 69 -5.46 -8.07 12.40
CA TYR A 69 -4.18 -8.77 12.23
C TYR A 69 -3.63 -9.39 13.52
N GLN A 70 -3.78 -8.71 14.65
CA GLN A 70 -3.32 -9.21 15.94
C GLN A 70 -4.32 -10.20 16.57
N LYS A 71 -5.61 -10.09 16.24
CA LYS A 71 -6.69 -10.83 16.93
C LYS A 71 -6.86 -12.27 16.42
N ASN A 72 -6.74 -12.51 15.11
CA ASN A 72 -7.02 -13.83 14.55
C ASN A 72 -6.11 -14.21 13.36
N SER A 73 -6.08 -15.51 13.05
CA SER A 73 -5.33 -16.06 11.91
C SER A 73 -5.90 -15.58 10.58
N SER A 74 -7.22 -15.42 10.46
CA SER A 74 -7.88 -14.93 9.24
C SER A 74 -7.36 -13.54 8.82
N GLY A 75 -7.17 -12.61 9.76
CA GLY A 75 -6.60 -11.30 9.49
C GLY A 75 -5.16 -11.35 8.98
N ARG A 76 -4.33 -12.23 9.57
CA ARG A 76 -2.94 -12.45 9.12
C ARG A 76 -2.89 -13.10 7.75
N ASN A 77 -3.72 -14.11 7.51
CA ASN A 77 -3.82 -14.81 6.24
C ASN A 77 -4.35 -13.89 5.13
N SER A 78 -5.31 -13.02 5.45
CA SER A 78 -5.79 -12.01 4.51
C SER A 78 -4.64 -11.07 4.10
N LEU A 79 -3.84 -10.60 5.05
CA LEU A 79 -2.69 -9.75 4.69
C LEU A 79 -1.63 -10.49 3.86
N ARG A 80 -1.49 -11.81 4.00
CA ARG A 80 -0.61 -12.64 3.17
C ARG A 80 -1.10 -12.73 1.73
N ASP A 81 -2.42 -12.66 1.51
CA ASP A 81 -3.01 -12.66 0.18
C ASP A 81 -2.84 -11.36 -0.59
N LEU A 82 -2.49 -10.29 0.13
CA LEU A 82 -2.20 -8.98 -0.46
C LEU A 82 -0.72 -8.88 -0.84
N ARG A 83 -0.50 -8.70 -2.14
CA ARG A 83 0.78 -8.24 -2.69
C ARG A 83 0.65 -6.78 -3.09
N VAL A 84 1.64 -5.97 -2.71
CA VAL A 84 1.73 -4.56 -3.10
C VAL A 84 3.08 -4.39 -3.76
N MET A 85 3.11 -3.73 -4.92
CA MET A 85 4.31 -3.56 -5.73
C MET A 85 4.48 -2.10 -6.11
N ILE A 86 5.75 -1.72 -6.26
CA ILE A 86 6.17 -0.43 -6.80
C ILE A 86 6.31 -0.60 -8.30
N GLY A 87 5.76 0.32 -9.07
CA GLY A 87 5.62 0.19 -10.51
C GLY A 87 4.72 -0.97 -10.94
N THR A 88 4.74 -1.26 -12.23
CA THR A 88 4.00 -2.36 -12.85
C THR A 88 4.98 -3.35 -13.46
N PRO A 89 4.95 -4.63 -13.07
CA PRO A 89 5.84 -5.63 -13.66
C PRO A 89 5.43 -5.90 -15.10
N SER A 90 6.39 -6.31 -15.95
CA SER A 90 6.18 -6.49 -17.40
C SER A 90 5.08 -7.49 -17.74
N ASN A 91 4.83 -8.47 -16.87
CA ASN A 91 3.76 -9.45 -17.05
C ASN A 91 2.35 -8.91 -16.72
N LEU A 92 2.24 -7.65 -16.28
CA LEU A 92 0.97 -6.97 -15.96
C LEU A 92 0.87 -5.59 -16.64
N SER A 93 1.83 -5.22 -17.50
CA SER A 93 1.89 -3.89 -18.12
C SER A 93 1.08 -3.77 -19.41
N GLY A 94 0.47 -4.85 -19.89
CA GLY A 94 -0.41 -4.87 -21.07
C GLY A 94 -1.89 -4.87 -20.70
N ASP A 95 -2.75 -4.80 -21.72
CA ASP A 95 -4.21 -4.84 -21.55
C ASP A 95 -4.71 -6.23 -21.16
N GLU A 96 -4.01 -7.28 -21.61
CA GLU A 96 -4.34 -8.67 -21.31
C GLU A 96 -3.70 -9.13 -20.00
N LEU A 97 -4.54 -9.47 -19.03
CA LEU A 97 -4.11 -10.09 -17.78
C LEU A 97 -3.91 -11.60 -17.97
N PRO A 98 -2.99 -12.23 -17.23
CA PRO A 98 -2.84 -13.68 -17.22
C PRO A 98 -4.14 -14.40 -16.80
N ASP A 99 -4.32 -15.64 -17.26
CA ASP A 99 -5.50 -16.45 -16.98
C ASP A 99 -5.90 -16.46 -15.48
N GLY A 100 -7.19 -16.31 -15.22
CA GLY A 100 -7.74 -16.29 -13.87
C GLY A 100 -7.48 -14.99 -13.08
N HIS A 101 -6.95 -13.95 -13.72
CA HIS A 101 -6.80 -12.62 -13.15
C HIS A 101 -7.80 -11.66 -13.78
N GLN A 102 -8.28 -10.72 -12.98
CA GLN A 102 -9.19 -9.68 -13.42
C GLN A 102 -8.84 -8.38 -12.71
N TRP A 103 -9.04 -7.27 -13.41
CA TRP A 103 -8.99 -5.96 -12.79
C TRP A 103 -10.10 -5.86 -11.73
N GLY A 104 -9.75 -5.29 -10.58
CA GLY A 104 -10.74 -5.05 -9.53
C GLY A 104 -11.68 -3.92 -9.92
N ASP A 105 -12.89 -3.94 -9.38
CA ASP A 105 -13.81 -2.81 -9.49
C ASP A 105 -13.24 -1.57 -8.78
N LEU A 106 -13.03 -0.49 -9.54
CA LEU A 106 -12.46 0.78 -9.08
C LEU A 106 -13.52 1.83 -8.75
N SER A 107 -14.81 1.56 -9.02
CA SER A 107 -15.90 2.54 -8.93
C SER A 107 -16.00 3.21 -7.56
N ALA A 108 -15.70 2.47 -6.48
CA ALA A 108 -15.75 3.00 -5.11
C ALA A 108 -14.55 3.91 -4.74
N ILE A 109 -13.47 3.84 -5.52
CA ILE A 109 -12.17 4.46 -5.23
C ILE A 109 -11.91 5.63 -6.18
N GLU A 110 -12.42 5.57 -7.41
CA GLU A 110 -12.29 6.61 -8.41
C GLU A 110 -12.95 7.92 -7.94
N LYS A 111 -12.11 8.91 -7.71
CA LYS A 111 -12.49 10.25 -7.27
C LYS A 111 -11.60 11.27 -7.98
N PRO A 112 -12.11 12.48 -8.26
CA PRO A 112 -11.27 13.54 -8.81
C PRO A 112 -10.13 13.85 -7.85
N LEU A 113 -9.01 14.30 -8.41
CA LEU A 113 -7.84 14.68 -7.63
C LEU A 113 -8.20 15.80 -6.65
N PRO A 114 -7.91 15.65 -5.34
CA PRO A 114 -8.20 16.68 -4.37
C PRO A 114 -7.28 17.89 -4.58
N LEU A 115 -7.73 19.09 -4.20
CA LEU A 115 -6.98 20.36 -4.38
C LEU A 115 -5.54 20.33 -3.84
N LYS A 116 -5.32 19.63 -2.73
CA LYS A 116 -4.00 19.48 -2.11
C LYS A 116 -3.76 18.00 -1.80
N PHE A 117 -2.71 17.45 -2.37
CA PHE A 117 -2.34 16.07 -2.18
C PHE A 117 -0.82 15.87 -2.28
N VAL A 118 -0.40 14.68 -1.89
CA VAL A 118 0.98 14.20 -1.96
C VAL A 118 0.94 12.75 -2.41
N ARG A 119 1.89 12.32 -3.25
CA ARG A 119 2.00 10.91 -3.64
C ARG A 119 2.80 10.12 -2.61
N LEU A 120 2.55 8.82 -2.53
CA LEU A 120 3.27 7.96 -1.60
C LEU A 120 4.78 7.91 -1.89
N GLY A 121 5.16 7.97 -3.17
CA GLY A 121 6.56 8.10 -3.60
C GLY A 121 7.24 9.32 -2.99
N ASP A 122 6.61 10.49 -3.06
CA ASP A 122 7.15 11.73 -2.47
C ASP A 122 7.32 11.63 -0.94
N ILE A 123 6.41 10.90 -0.26
CA ILE A 123 6.50 10.64 1.17
C ILE A 123 7.70 9.74 1.46
N SER A 124 7.89 8.68 0.67
CA SER A 124 9.03 7.78 0.80
C SER A 124 10.36 8.49 0.56
N GLU A 125 10.42 9.36 -0.44
CA GLU A 125 11.58 10.22 -0.71
C GLU A 125 11.88 11.14 0.48
N ALA A 126 10.86 11.82 1.03
CA ALA A 126 11.01 12.66 2.22
C ALA A 126 11.45 11.89 3.47
N LEU A 127 11.26 10.56 3.52
CA LEU A 127 11.75 9.67 4.58
C LEU A 127 13.17 9.14 4.30
N GLY A 128 13.82 9.59 3.23
CA GLY A 128 15.20 9.25 2.88
C GLY A 128 15.35 7.99 2.03
N ILE A 129 14.37 7.68 1.17
CA ILE A 129 14.49 6.65 0.14
C ILE A 129 14.82 7.32 -1.19
N ASP A 130 15.76 6.72 -1.92
CA ASP A 130 16.10 7.17 -3.26
C ASP A 130 14.95 6.91 -4.25
N SER A 131 14.46 7.97 -4.89
CA SER A 131 13.35 7.95 -5.84
C SER A 131 13.74 7.35 -7.20
N THR A 132 15.03 7.21 -7.51
CA THR A 132 15.51 6.51 -8.72
C THR A 132 15.00 5.06 -8.80
N ARG A 133 14.64 4.47 -7.66
CA ARG A 133 14.07 3.12 -7.57
C ARG A 133 12.74 2.93 -8.33
N TRP A 134 12.03 4.00 -8.65
CA TRP A 134 10.76 3.95 -9.37
C TRP A 134 10.54 5.12 -10.34
N SER A 135 11.51 6.04 -10.43
CA SER A 135 11.46 7.16 -11.38
C SER A 135 12.16 6.83 -12.71
N ALA A 136 12.68 5.61 -12.86
CA ALA A 136 13.13 5.08 -14.15
C ALA A 136 11.90 4.66 -14.99
N GLU A 137 11.16 5.66 -15.45
CA GLU A 137 10.20 5.60 -16.56
C GLU A 137 10.67 6.61 -17.63
#